data_AF-A0A3B1CGW6-F1
#
_entry.id   AF-A0A3B1CGW6-F1
#
_cell.length_a   1.000
_cell.length_b   1.000
_cell.length_c   1.000
_cell.angle_alpha   90.00
_cell.angle_beta   90.00
_cell.angle_gamma   90.00
#
_symmetry.space_group_name_H-M   'P 1'
#
loop_
_entity.id
_entity.type
_entity.pdbx_description
1 polymer ?
#
loop_
_entity_poly.entity_id
_entity_poly.type
_entity_poly.pdbx_seq_one_letter_code
_entity_poly.pdbx_strand_id
1 'polypeptide(L)'
;MRKNKTIIRKSLRQDEDRGAEFSNCEKYRYRLWRVWDESKPMLVVIGLNPSTATEEKDDPTVRRCIGYARDHGKGGLSMLNIFAFRATNPADMKSQKDPVGPRNNEAIISETRRAIETGGEALCAWGGHGAHMGRSSAVRKILDGMPNIKCLGFTKSGEPVHPLYQRKDAKFISL
;
A
#
# COMPACT_ATOMS: atom_id res chain seq x y z
N MET A 1 11.95 26.93 5.19
CA MET A 1 10.76 26.04 5.24
C MET A 1 11.20 24.58 5.31
N ARG A 2 11.11 23.91 6.48
CA ARG A 2 11.53 22.51 6.69
C ARG A 2 10.42 21.49 6.29
N LYS A 3 9.75 21.67 5.15
CA LYS A 3 8.48 20.96 4.87
C LYS A 3 8.60 19.53 4.30
N ASN A 4 9.80 19.03 4.01
CA ASN A 4 9.96 17.78 3.24
C ASN A 4 10.64 16.60 3.96
N LYS A 5 10.91 16.70 5.28
CA LYS A 5 11.47 15.55 6.01
C LYS A 5 10.38 14.52 6.30
N THR A 6 10.71 13.24 6.15
CA THR A 6 9.90 12.11 6.62
C THR A 6 10.55 11.50 7.85
N ILE A 7 9.74 10.81 8.66
CA ILE A 7 10.20 10.06 9.82
C ILE A 7 10.12 8.58 9.46
N ILE A 8 11.26 7.90 9.54
CA ILE A 8 11.32 6.44 9.43
C ILE A 8 11.37 5.86 10.83
N ARG A 9 10.46 4.92 11.11
CA ARG A 9 10.50 4.09 12.32
C ARG A 9 10.69 2.64 11.94
N LYS A 10 11.67 1.99 12.57
CA LYS A 10 11.95 0.55 12.40
C LYS A 10 11.67 -0.17 13.71
N SER A 11 11.23 -1.42 13.61
CA SER A 11 11.18 -2.32 14.77
C SER A 11 12.58 -2.89 15.05
N LEU A 12 12.86 -3.23 16.31
CA LEU A 12 14.12 -3.87 16.74
C LEU A 12 14.12 -5.40 16.61
N ARG A 13 13.13 -5.98 15.89
CA ARG A 13 13.08 -7.41 15.63
C ARG A 13 14.30 -7.84 14.80
N GLN A 14 14.94 -8.93 15.20
CA GLN A 14 16.16 -9.44 14.55
C GLN A 14 15.87 -10.34 13.35
N ASP A 15 14.65 -10.86 13.22
CA ASP A 15 14.25 -11.85 12.22
C ASP A 15 13.64 -11.25 10.94
N GLU A 16 13.33 -9.95 10.92
CA GLU A 16 12.66 -9.30 9.80
C GLU A 16 12.98 -7.79 9.75
N ASP A 17 13.38 -7.25 8.59
CA ASP A 17 13.41 -5.79 8.41
C ASP A 17 11.98 -5.27 8.24
N ARG A 18 11.53 -4.51 9.23
CA ARG A 18 10.18 -3.93 9.24
C ARG A 18 10.17 -2.52 9.75
N GLY A 19 9.32 -1.71 9.14
CA GLY A 19 9.19 -0.32 9.53
C GLY A 19 8.05 0.39 8.82
N ALA A 20 7.95 1.68 9.09
CA ALA A 20 7.01 2.59 8.45
C ALA A 20 7.65 3.97 8.22
N GLU A 21 7.22 4.62 7.15
CA GLU A 21 7.60 5.98 6.82
C GLU A 21 6.40 6.92 6.96
N PHE A 22 6.58 7.97 7.76
CA PHE A 22 5.56 8.94 8.10
C PHE A 22 5.95 10.36 7.69
N SER A 23 4.96 11.24 7.58
CA SER A 23 5.22 12.69 7.60
C SER A 23 5.76 13.12 8.98
N ASN A 24 6.42 14.28 9.04
CA ASN A 24 6.86 14.87 10.32
C ASN A 24 5.73 15.10 11.34
N CYS A 25 4.50 15.33 10.87
CA CYS A 25 3.32 15.48 11.73
C CYS A 25 2.64 14.15 12.05
N GLU A 26 3.16 13.04 11.54
CA GLU A 26 2.67 11.66 11.73
C GLU A 26 1.21 11.39 11.32
N LYS A 27 0.53 12.39 10.73
CA LYS A 27 -0.82 12.26 10.16
C LYS A 27 -0.84 11.45 8.88
N TYR A 28 0.28 11.41 8.15
CA TYR A 28 0.39 10.67 6.90
C TYR A 28 1.37 9.50 7.06
N ARG A 29 1.01 8.33 6.55
CA ARG A 29 1.93 7.19 6.38
C ARG A 29 2.07 6.88 4.90
N TYR A 30 3.28 7.06 4.38
CA TYR A 30 3.58 6.86 2.96
C TYR A 30 3.89 5.40 2.64
N ARG A 31 4.50 4.68 3.58
CA ARG A 31 4.89 3.29 3.41
C ARG A 31 4.89 2.55 4.74
N LEU A 32 4.56 1.26 4.69
CA LEU A 32 4.79 0.27 5.73
C LEU A 32 5.44 -0.95 5.06
N TRP A 33 6.52 -1.50 5.62
CA TRP A 33 7.18 -2.66 5.01
C TRP A 33 7.48 -3.79 5.99
N ARG A 34 7.57 -4.99 5.42
CA ARG A 34 7.99 -6.24 6.04
C ARG A 34 8.90 -6.96 5.05
N VAL A 35 10.10 -7.34 5.45
CA VAL A 35 11.06 -8.05 4.59
C VAL A 35 11.64 -9.22 5.37
N TRP A 36 11.31 -10.43 4.93
CA TRP A 36 11.76 -11.69 5.54
C TRP A 36 12.80 -12.42 4.68
N ASP A 37 12.98 -12.03 3.42
CA ASP A 37 13.99 -12.60 2.53
C ASP A 37 14.40 -11.55 1.49
N GLU A 38 15.55 -10.91 1.70
CA GLU A 38 16.06 -9.84 0.81
C GLU A 38 16.49 -10.34 -0.57
N SER A 39 16.67 -11.66 -0.75
CA SER A 39 17.06 -12.24 -2.04
C SER A 39 15.88 -12.33 -3.04
N LYS A 40 14.65 -12.06 -2.59
CA LYS A 40 13.43 -12.20 -3.38
C LYS A 40 12.72 -10.86 -3.60
N PRO A 41 11.97 -10.72 -4.71
CA PRO A 41 11.21 -9.51 -4.98
C PRO A 41 10.14 -9.23 -3.94
N MET A 42 9.71 -7.97 -3.87
CA MET A 42 8.63 -7.52 -3.00
C MET A 42 7.25 -7.64 -3.67
N LEU A 43 6.20 -7.87 -2.88
CA LEU A 43 4.84 -7.49 -3.26
C LEU A 43 4.58 -6.06 -2.79
N VAL A 44 4.20 -5.16 -3.70
CA VAL A 44 3.59 -3.88 -3.32
C VAL A 44 2.09 -4.08 -3.22
N VAL A 45 1.44 -3.61 -2.16
CA VAL A 45 -0.02 -3.55 -2.08
C VAL A 45 -0.45 -2.10 -1.94
N ILE A 46 -1.38 -1.66 -2.78
CA ILE A 46 -1.90 -0.28 -2.79
C ILE A 46 -3.33 -0.31 -2.26
N GLY A 47 -3.49 -0.02 -0.97
CA GLY A 47 -4.77 0.04 -0.27
C GLY A 47 -5.44 1.40 -0.34
N LEU A 48 -6.52 1.58 0.44
CA LEU A 48 -7.29 2.82 0.50
C LEU A 48 -6.57 3.91 1.28
N ASN A 49 -6.41 3.69 2.59
CA ASN A 49 -5.77 4.59 3.53
C ASN A 49 -5.16 3.80 4.69
N PRO A 50 -4.06 4.30 5.30
CA PRO A 50 -3.51 3.71 6.50
C PRO A 50 -4.51 3.65 7.66
N SER A 51 -4.58 2.50 8.32
CA SER A 51 -5.35 2.31 9.55
C SER A 51 -4.40 2.08 10.74
N THR A 52 -4.54 0.98 11.46
CA THR A 52 -3.93 0.74 12.78
C THR A 52 -2.57 0.05 12.75
N ALA A 53 -2.13 -0.52 11.62
CA ALA A 53 -0.79 -1.11 11.53
C ALA A 53 0.31 -0.08 11.84
N THR A 54 1.39 -0.53 12.47
CA THR A 54 2.58 0.27 12.79
C THR A 54 3.83 -0.45 12.34
N GLU A 55 5.00 0.15 12.51
CA GLU A 55 6.30 -0.49 12.37
C GLU A 55 6.41 -1.81 13.18
N GLU A 56 5.69 -1.92 14.30
CA GLU A 56 5.72 -3.10 15.19
C GLU A 56 4.53 -4.05 15.00
N LYS A 57 3.32 -3.53 14.77
CA LYS A 57 2.08 -4.32 14.81
C LYS A 57 1.39 -4.39 13.46
N ASP A 58 0.94 -5.58 13.09
CA ASP A 58 0.15 -5.81 11.88
C ASP A 58 -1.36 -5.81 12.19
N ASP A 59 -2.14 -5.18 11.31
CA ASP A 59 -3.60 -5.25 11.33
C ASP A 59 -4.11 -6.44 10.46
N PRO A 60 -5.42 -6.76 10.46
CA PRO A 60 -5.94 -7.87 9.65
C PRO A 60 -5.66 -7.75 8.15
N THR A 61 -5.66 -6.53 7.61
CA THR A 61 -5.40 -6.29 6.18
C THR A 61 -3.94 -6.55 5.85
N VAL A 62 -3.00 -6.06 6.68
CA VAL A 62 -1.56 -6.31 6.49
C VAL A 62 -1.26 -7.80 6.60
N ARG A 63 -1.80 -8.50 7.59
CA ARG A 63 -1.62 -9.97 7.72
C ARG A 63 -2.13 -10.72 6.49
N ARG A 64 -3.26 -10.31 5.93
CA ARG A 64 -3.78 -10.88 4.68
C ARG A 64 -2.82 -10.66 3.51
N CYS A 65 -2.28 -9.45 3.39
CA CYS A 65 -1.34 -9.08 2.33
C CYS A 65 0.01 -9.80 2.46
N ILE A 66 0.50 -10.03 3.68
CA ILE A 66 1.69 -10.87 3.93
C ILE A 66 1.44 -12.29 3.44
N GLY A 67 0.23 -12.85 3.67
CA GLY A 67 -0.18 -14.14 3.14
C GLY A 67 -0.06 -14.19 1.61
N TYR A 68 -0.64 -13.21 0.91
CA TYR A 68 -0.52 -13.14 -0.55
C TYR A 68 0.92 -13.03 -1.03
N ALA A 69 1.75 -12.20 -0.39
CA ALA A 69 3.15 -12.06 -0.74
C ALA A 69 3.90 -13.39 -0.61
N ARG A 70 3.69 -14.14 0.48
CA ARG A 70 4.30 -15.46 0.69
C ARG A 70 3.80 -16.50 -0.31
N ASP A 71 2.49 -16.56 -0.55
CA ASP A 71 1.88 -17.50 -1.49
C ASP A 71 2.35 -17.22 -2.95
N HIS A 72 2.78 -15.99 -3.25
CA HIS A 72 3.38 -15.57 -4.53
C HIS A 72 4.92 -15.61 -4.53
N GLY A 73 5.54 -16.25 -3.54
CA GLY A 73 7.00 -16.44 -3.48
C GLY A 73 7.80 -15.15 -3.30
N LYS A 74 7.20 -14.09 -2.74
CA LYS A 74 7.87 -12.81 -2.49
C LYS A 74 8.68 -12.84 -1.19
N GLY A 75 9.71 -11.99 -1.14
CA GLY A 75 10.60 -11.80 0.01
C GLY A 75 10.11 -10.78 1.03
N GLY A 76 9.07 -10.03 0.68
CA GLY A 76 8.49 -9.05 1.57
C GLY A 76 7.24 -8.38 1.01
N LEU A 77 6.67 -7.51 1.83
CA LEU A 77 5.50 -6.67 1.55
C LEU A 77 5.86 -5.19 1.71
N SER A 78 5.46 -4.35 0.75
CA SER A 78 5.42 -2.89 0.88
C SER A 78 3.96 -2.43 0.76
N MET A 79 3.36 -2.00 1.86
CA MET A 79 1.99 -1.52 1.93
C MET A 79 1.95 -0.01 1.73
N LEU A 80 1.35 0.40 0.63
CA LEU A 80 1.07 1.79 0.22
C LEU A 80 -0.44 2.02 0.23
N ASN A 81 -0.85 3.28 0.07
CA ASN A 81 -2.27 3.62 0.02
C ASN A 81 -2.52 4.77 -0.96
N ILE A 82 -3.69 4.78 -1.60
CA ILE A 82 -4.05 5.88 -2.51
C ILE A 82 -4.27 7.19 -1.74
N PHE A 83 -4.63 7.14 -0.46
CA PHE A 83 -4.62 8.27 0.47
C PHE A 83 -3.61 8.00 1.59
N ALA A 84 -2.69 8.91 1.89
CA ALA A 84 -1.70 8.69 2.96
C ALA A 84 -2.24 9.03 4.36
N PHE A 85 -3.36 9.77 4.47
CA PHE A 85 -3.88 10.17 5.77
C PHE A 85 -4.31 8.95 6.60
N ARG A 86 -3.81 8.89 7.84
CA ARG A 86 -4.07 7.77 8.76
C ARG A 86 -5.44 7.94 9.41
N ALA A 87 -6.32 6.98 9.18
CA ALA A 87 -7.65 6.91 9.77
C ALA A 87 -8.17 5.48 9.83
N THR A 88 -8.89 5.11 10.88
CA THR A 88 -9.56 3.80 10.92
C THR A 88 -10.82 3.80 10.06
N ASN A 89 -11.59 4.90 10.08
CA ASN A 89 -12.79 5.04 9.28
C ASN A 89 -12.49 5.86 8.00
N PRO A 90 -12.84 5.36 6.80
CA PRO A 90 -12.72 6.12 5.56
C PRO A 90 -13.45 7.47 5.57
N ALA A 91 -14.51 7.63 6.38
CA ALA A 91 -15.20 8.91 6.53
C ALA A 91 -14.28 10.00 7.12
N ASP A 92 -13.46 9.65 8.13
CA ASP A 92 -12.52 10.59 8.75
C ASP A 92 -11.43 11.01 7.75
N MET A 93 -10.95 10.06 6.93
CA MET A 93 -10.02 10.35 5.84
C MET A 93 -10.66 11.30 4.81
N LYS A 94 -11.89 11.03 4.37
CA LYS A 94 -12.62 11.88 3.41
C LYS A 94 -12.92 13.29 3.93
N SER A 95 -13.00 13.46 5.24
CA SER A 95 -13.24 14.77 5.87
C SER A 95 -12.00 15.68 5.87
N GLN A 96 -10.81 15.14 5.59
CA GLN A 96 -9.58 15.93 5.57
C GLN A 96 -9.49 16.79 4.31
N LYS A 97 -8.89 17.98 4.43
CA LYS A 97 -8.65 18.88 3.30
C LYS A 97 -7.67 18.31 2.27
N ASP A 98 -6.66 17.57 2.73
CA ASP A 98 -5.66 16.93 1.88
C ASP A 98 -5.42 15.49 2.37
N PRO A 99 -6.30 14.53 2.06
CA PRO A 99 -6.13 13.15 2.50
C PRO A 99 -5.05 12.40 1.70
N VAL A 100 -4.68 12.93 0.53
CA VAL A 100 -3.66 12.34 -0.35
C VAL A 100 -2.31 12.45 0.32
N GLY A 101 -1.97 13.64 0.82
CA GLY A 101 -0.69 13.92 1.47
C GLY A 101 0.44 14.20 0.47
N PRO A 102 1.41 15.06 0.84
CA PRO A 102 2.31 15.72 -0.11
C PRO A 102 3.30 14.78 -0.81
N ARG A 103 3.68 13.65 -0.22
CA ARG A 103 4.67 12.70 -0.78
C ARG A 103 4.06 11.39 -1.27
N ASN A 104 2.74 11.27 -1.26
CA ASN A 104 2.10 9.97 -1.49
C ASN A 104 2.25 9.48 -2.93
N ASN A 105 2.14 10.37 -3.92
CA ASN A 105 2.37 10.00 -5.32
C ASN A 105 3.81 9.55 -5.56
N GLU A 106 4.79 10.25 -4.99
CA GLU A 106 6.21 9.89 -5.07
C GLU A 106 6.45 8.49 -4.51
N ALA A 107 5.89 8.20 -3.32
CA ALA A 107 6.00 6.88 -2.70
C ALA A 107 5.33 5.77 -3.52
N ILE A 108 4.14 6.01 -4.09
CA ILE A 108 3.47 5.05 -4.99
C ILE A 108 4.35 4.73 -6.19
N ILE A 109 4.92 5.74 -6.85
CA ILE A 109 5.74 5.57 -8.04
C ILE A 109 7.04 4.82 -7.71
N SER A 110 7.78 5.29 -6.71
CA SER A 110 9.12 4.76 -6.41
C SER A 110 9.07 3.32 -5.92
N GLU A 111 8.14 3.00 -5.02
CA GLU A 111 8.02 1.64 -4.47
C GLU A 111 7.49 0.66 -5.49
N THR A 112 6.52 1.07 -6.33
CA THR A 112 5.99 0.20 -7.39
C THR A 112 7.06 -0.09 -8.44
N ARG A 113 7.80 0.93 -8.90
CA ARG A 113 8.91 0.74 -9.85
C ARG A 113 9.99 -0.17 -9.28
N ARG A 114 10.46 0.10 -8.05
CA ARG A 114 11.48 -0.73 -7.39
C ARG A 114 11.07 -2.20 -7.28
N ALA A 115 9.81 -2.46 -6.93
CA ALA A 115 9.30 -3.82 -6.88
C ALA A 115 9.32 -4.47 -8.27
N ILE A 116 8.79 -3.80 -9.30
CA ILE A 116 8.74 -4.32 -10.67
C ILE A 116 10.14 -4.60 -11.24
N GLU A 117 11.07 -3.66 -11.06
CA GLU A 117 12.45 -3.76 -11.56
C GLU A 117 13.21 -4.96 -10.96
N THR A 118 12.79 -5.43 -9.78
CA THR A 118 13.37 -6.59 -9.10
C THR A 118 12.59 -7.90 -9.34
N GLY A 119 11.59 -7.90 -10.24
CA GLY A 119 10.74 -9.07 -10.53
C GLY A 119 9.51 -9.21 -9.62
N GLY A 120 9.18 -8.15 -8.89
CA GLY A 120 7.99 -8.01 -8.07
C GLY A 120 6.75 -7.62 -8.87
N GLU A 121 5.68 -7.33 -8.14
CA GLU A 121 4.40 -6.91 -8.71
C GLU A 121 3.68 -5.97 -7.72
N ALA A 122 2.70 -5.22 -8.23
CA ALA A 122 1.86 -4.37 -7.40
C ALA A 122 0.40 -4.83 -7.45
N LEU A 123 -0.20 -5.03 -6.28
CA LEU A 123 -1.59 -5.42 -6.10
C LEU A 123 -2.42 -4.21 -5.64
N CYS A 124 -3.29 -3.73 -6.51
CA CYS A 124 -4.25 -2.68 -6.23
C CYS A 124 -5.47 -3.25 -5.51
N ALA A 125 -5.82 -2.66 -4.36
CA ALA A 125 -6.83 -3.24 -3.46
C ALA A 125 -7.55 -2.20 -2.58
N TRP A 126 -7.81 -0.99 -3.12
CA TRP A 126 -8.36 0.13 -2.35
C TRP A 126 -9.89 0.12 -2.13
N GLY A 127 -10.63 -0.79 -2.76
CA GLY A 127 -12.07 -0.93 -2.56
C GLY A 127 -12.91 0.24 -3.07
N GLY A 128 -14.22 0.18 -2.84
CA GLY A 128 -15.21 1.10 -3.43
C GLY A 128 -15.12 2.56 -3.00
N HIS A 129 -14.24 2.92 -2.06
CA HIS A 129 -14.06 4.31 -1.62
C HIS A 129 -12.97 5.06 -2.40
N GLY A 130 -12.25 4.40 -3.30
CA GLY A 130 -11.16 5.03 -4.06
C GLY A 130 -11.60 6.13 -5.02
N ALA A 131 -12.86 6.15 -5.46
CA ALA A 131 -13.40 7.20 -6.33
C ALA A 131 -13.45 8.59 -5.69
N HIS A 132 -13.31 8.70 -4.36
CA HIS A 132 -13.29 9.99 -3.67
C HIS A 132 -12.23 10.92 -4.27
N MET A 133 -12.61 12.17 -4.57
CA MET A 133 -11.75 13.16 -5.24
C MET A 133 -11.13 12.70 -6.56
N GLY A 134 -11.73 11.72 -7.25
CA GLY A 134 -11.17 11.13 -8.47
C GLY A 134 -9.85 10.38 -8.24
N ARG A 135 -9.58 9.98 -6.99
CA ARG A 135 -8.26 9.49 -6.60
C ARG A 135 -7.88 8.17 -7.25
N SER A 136 -8.83 7.24 -7.37
CA SER A 136 -8.64 5.97 -8.09
C SER A 136 -8.16 6.22 -9.53
N SER A 137 -8.87 7.08 -10.27
CA SER A 137 -8.48 7.44 -11.64
C SER A 137 -7.10 8.08 -11.72
N ALA A 138 -6.75 8.95 -10.77
CA ALA A 138 -5.42 9.56 -10.71
C ALA A 138 -4.31 8.53 -10.45
N VAL A 139 -4.54 7.56 -9.54
CA VAL A 139 -3.56 6.50 -9.27
C VAL A 139 -3.46 5.52 -10.43
N ARG A 140 -4.57 5.17 -11.10
CA ARG A 140 -4.53 4.37 -12.33
C ARG A 140 -3.66 5.02 -13.41
N LYS A 141 -3.76 6.34 -13.60
CA LYS A 141 -2.88 7.09 -14.52
C LYS A 141 -1.41 7.09 -14.08
N ILE A 142 -1.14 7.12 -12.78
CA ILE A 142 0.23 7.02 -12.25
C ILE A 142 0.85 5.65 -12.57
N LEU A 143 0.04 4.60 -12.51
CA LEU A 143 0.47 3.21 -12.74
C LEU A 143 0.42 2.81 -14.22
N ASP A 144 -0.12 3.67 -15.09
CA ASP A 144 -0.28 3.40 -16.50
C ASP A 144 1.08 3.15 -17.17
N GLY A 145 1.12 2.15 -18.05
CA GLY A 145 2.36 1.68 -18.69
C GLY A 145 3.33 0.90 -17.79
N MET A 146 3.10 0.79 -16.47
CA MET A 146 3.90 -0.09 -15.63
C MET A 146 3.46 -1.56 -15.82
N PRO A 147 4.38 -2.51 -16.02
CA PRO A 147 4.01 -3.91 -16.11
C PRO A 147 3.65 -4.49 -14.73
N ASN A 148 3.02 -5.66 -14.69
CA ASN A 148 2.73 -6.39 -13.45
C ASN A 148 1.93 -5.60 -12.40
N ILE A 149 1.03 -4.72 -12.86
CA ILE A 149 -0.01 -4.12 -12.03
C ILE A 149 -1.22 -5.05 -12.01
N LYS A 150 -1.62 -5.47 -10.82
CA LYS A 150 -2.61 -6.51 -10.57
C LYS A 150 -3.74 -6.02 -9.67
N CYS A 151 -4.85 -6.75 -9.65
CA CYS A 151 -5.88 -6.68 -8.61
C CYS A 151 -6.45 -8.08 -8.30
N LEU A 152 -7.32 -8.16 -7.29
CA LEU A 152 -8.03 -9.40 -6.92
C LEU A 152 -9.39 -9.55 -7.62
N GLY A 153 -9.75 -8.61 -8.51
CA GLY A 153 -11.09 -8.45 -9.03
C GLY A 153 -11.62 -7.04 -8.80
N PHE A 154 -12.84 -6.81 -9.29
CA PHE A 154 -13.47 -5.49 -9.28
C PHE A 154 -14.78 -5.50 -8.50
N THR A 155 -15.04 -4.40 -7.80
CA THR A 155 -16.36 -4.05 -7.26
C THR A 155 -17.32 -3.74 -8.41
N LYS A 156 -18.63 -3.63 -8.11
CA LYS A 156 -19.64 -3.20 -9.10
C LYS A 156 -19.34 -1.85 -9.75
N SER A 157 -18.64 -0.96 -9.05
CA SER A 157 -18.24 0.35 -9.55
C SER A 157 -16.88 0.35 -10.27
N GLY A 158 -16.30 -0.81 -10.56
CA GLY A 158 -15.01 -0.93 -11.27
C GLY A 158 -13.77 -0.65 -10.41
N GLU A 159 -13.92 -0.51 -9.10
CA GLU A 159 -12.78 -0.34 -8.19
C GLU A 159 -12.16 -1.68 -7.81
N PRO A 160 -10.83 -1.80 -7.66
CA PRO A 160 -10.18 -3.02 -7.16
C PRO A 160 -10.72 -3.42 -5.79
N VAL A 161 -11.12 -4.68 -5.61
CA VAL A 161 -11.72 -5.14 -4.36
C VAL A 161 -10.74 -5.09 -3.18
N HIS A 162 -11.27 -4.84 -1.98
CA HIS A 162 -10.48 -4.87 -0.75
C HIS A 162 -10.05 -6.32 -0.42
N PRO A 163 -8.82 -6.57 0.07
CA PRO A 163 -8.26 -7.92 0.18
C PRO A 163 -8.88 -8.75 1.31
N LEU A 164 -9.34 -8.10 2.39
CA LEU A 164 -9.75 -8.79 3.62
C LEU A 164 -10.86 -9.83 3.41
N TYR A 165 -11.79 -9.56 2.50
CA TYR A 165 -12.96 -10.40 2.25
C TYR A 165 -12.80 -11.35 1.06
N GLN A 166 -11.63 -11.35 0.40
CA GLN A 166 -11.36 -12.26 -0.70
C GLN A 166 -10.88 -13.61 -0.17
N ARG A 167 -10.98 -14.63 -1.03
CA ARG A 167 -10.41 -15.95 -0.73
C ARG A 167 -8.90 -15.84 -0.52
N LYS A 168 -8.35 -16.75 0.28
CA LYS A 168 -6.89 -16.81 0.51
C LYS A 168 -6.13 -17.15 -0.79
N ASP A 169 -6.73 -17.99 -1.63
CA ASP A 169 -6.17 -18.46 -2.90
C ASP A 169 -6.64 -17.63 -4.11
N ALA A 170 -7.19 -16.43 -3.87
CA ALA A 170 -7.62 -15.54 -4.94
C ALA A 170 -6.47 -15.24 -5.90
N LYS A 171 -6.70 -15.49 -7.19
CA LYS A 171 -5.71 -15.25 -8.24
C LYS A 171 -5.62 -13.77 -8.56
N PHE A 172 -4.39 -13.30 -8.79
CA PHE A 172 -4.15 -11.95 -9.26
C PHE A 172 -4.49 -11.87 -10.75
N ILE A 173 -5.30 -10.88 -11.11
CA ILE A 173 -5.62 -10.53 -12.50
C ILE A 173 -4.99 -9.17 -12.83
N SER A 174 -4.85 -8.84 -14.11
CA SER A 174 -4.40 -7.51 -14.50
C SER A 174 -5.40 -6.43 -14.08
N LEU A 175 -4.89 -5.27 -13.64
CA LEU A 175 -5.69 -4.12 -13.21
C LEU A 175 -6.41 -3.42 -14.38
#